data_AF-Q51830-F1
#
_entry.id   AF-Q51830-F1
#
_cell.length_a   1.000
_cell.length_b   1.000
_cell.length_c   1.000
_cell.angle_alpha   90.00
_cell.angle_beta   90.00
_cell.angle_gamma   90.00
#
_symmetry.space_group_name_H-M   'P 1'
#
loop_
_entity.id
_entity.type
_entity.pdbx_description
1 polymer ?
#
loop_
_entity_poly.entity_id
_entity_poly.type
_entity_poly.pdbx_seq_one_letter_code
_entity_poly.pdbx_strand_id
1 'polypeptide(L)'
;MTAEIFSFSRLQNLEHYRFAKNVLTLCRTANIAKLNPKLPELEKAIEMEDLALNPPVANELTPQVIALDEERDRAYQALMSRVRSYAFDEDSQLRNAAARIEDVAARYGNVIRMNYDKETAAIENFLTDLKGENIRPLVTKLGVTALVDRLEKNNKAFADFFLRRLSTDQRGKYDVKALRAETDRTLVAVVRRMDSIDDMEPSPEIRALIELYNRLVANRRALLARRASYGEAAVEKRRAEIAEMLRPLLARIVEEKKTAVFAGRTLGTGKNRHYLITFVAENGDEEDRWYRINGEQLVYVPEDELPKPKKKKKPASSTDTPSEPPVLPDPSQGGSSSGGGEQGSTGGGL
;
A
#
# COMPACT_ATOMS: atom_id res chain seq x y z
N MET A 1 37.92 -13.32 -5.28
CA MET A 1 36.58 -13.75 -5.74
C MET A 1 35.86 -12.50 -6.19
N THR A 2 35.21 -12.49 -7.35
CA THR A 2 34.56 -11.27 -7.87
C THR A 2 33.08 -11.24 -7.53
N ALA A 3 32.59 -10.06 -7.14
CA ALA A 3 31.17 -9.80 -6.99
C ALA A 3 30.49 -9.79 -8.36
N GLU A 4 29.33 -10.43 -8.44
CA GLU A 4 28.60 -10.55 -9.70
C GLU A 4 27.93 -9.23 -10.10
N ILE A 5 28.08 -8.88 -11.39
CA ILE A 5 27.36 -7.78 -12.00
C ILE A 5 25.88 -8.18 -12.16
N PHE A 6 24.99 -7.36 -11.63
CA PHE A 6 23.54 -7.58 -11.69
C PHE A 6 22.82 -6.31 -12.13
N SER A 7 21.84 -6.45 -13.05
CA SER A 7 21.00 -5.33 -13.47
C SER A 7 19.74 -5.28 -12.62
N PHE A 8 19.52 -4.15 -11.95
CA PHE A 8 18.38 -3.94 -11.05
C PHE A 8 17.11 -3.47 -11.78
N SER A 9 17.22 -3.11 -13.06
CA SER A 9 16.15 -2.54 -13.90
C SER A 9 14.87 -3.37 -13.95
N ARG A 10 15.00 -4.71 -13.88
CA ARG A 10 13.86 -5.65 -13.96
C ARG A 10 13.23 -5.98 -12.61
N LEU A 11 13.84 -5.55 -11.51
CA LEU A 11 13.22 -5.67 -10.19
C LEU A 11 12.05 -4.71 -10.09
N GLN A 12 10.92 -5.20 -9.58
CA GLN A 12 9.80 -4.33 -9.20
C GLN A 12 10.21 -3.46 -8.01
N ASN A 13 9.50 -2.35 -7.76
CA ASN A 13 9.90 -1.34 -6.78
C ASN A 13 10.20 -1.92 -5.38
N LEU A 14 9.28 -2.72 -4.81
CA LEU A 14 9.52 -3.33 -3.50
C LEU A 14 10.62 -4.40 -3.52
N GLU A 15 10.82 -5.09 -4.64
CA GLU A 15 11.91 -6.07 -4.79
C GLU A 15 13.26 -5.39 -4.85
N HIS A 16 13.31 -4.23 -5.51
CA HIS A 16 14.46 -3.37 -5.65
C HIS A 16 14.87 -2.78 -4.29
N TYR A 17 13.96 -2.07 -3.64
CA TYR A 17 14.14 -1.56 -2.27
C TYR A 17 14.61 -2.68 -1.32
N ARG A 18 13.95 -3.84 -1.34
CA ARG A 18 14.34 -4.96 -0.46
C ARG A 18 15.73 -5.52 -0.80
N PHE A 19 16.10 -5.57 -2.07
CA PHE A 19 17.44 -6.00 -2.47
C PHE A 19 18.50 -5.03 -1.94
N ALA A 20 18.32 -3.73 -2.13
CA ALA A 20 19.25 -2.71 -1.63
C ALA A 20 19.40 -2.76 -0.10
N LYS A 21 18.27 -2.89 0.61
CA LYS A 21 18.25 -3.07 2.07
C LYS A 21 18.99 -4.33 2.52
N ASN A 22 18.80 -5.46 1.83
CA ASN A 22 19.52 -6.70 2.14
C ASN A 22 21.04 -6.52 1.95
N VAL A 23 21.49 -5.86 0.87
CA VAL A 23 22.92 -5.59 0.64
C VAL A 23 23.49 -4.71 1.74
N LEU A 24 22.79 -3.63 2.13
CA LEU A 24 23.18 -2.78 3.25
C LEU A 24 23.31 -3.58 4.55
N THR A 25 22.34 -4.46 4.85
CA THR A 25 22.39 -5.35 6.03
C THR A 25 23.60 -6.27 5.99
N LEU A 26 23.86 -6.94 4.86
CA LEU A 26 25.04 -7.80 4.70
C LEU A 26 26.35 -7.03 4.95
N CYS A 27 26.47 -5.82 4.40
CA CYS A 27 27.66 -4.99 4.58
C CYS A 27 27.84 -4.55 6.05
N ARG A 28 26.74 -4.17 6.73
CA ARG A 28 26.77 -3.82 8.16
C ARG A 28 27.15 -5.00 9.04
N THR A 29 26.61 -6.18 8.76
CA THR A 29 26.94 -7.41 9.50
C THR A 29 28.41 -7.78 9.32
N ALA A 30 28.96 -7.64 8.11
CA ALA A 30 30.38 -7.88 7.87
C ALA A 30 31.29 -6.82 8.53
N ASN A 31 30.79 -5.60 8.76
CA ASN A 31 31.46 -4.51 9.47
C ASN A 31 32.90 -4.22 8.99
N ILE A 32 33.11 -4.24 7.68
CA ILE A 32 34.44 -4.02 7.10
C ILE A 32 34.76 -2.53 7.12
N ALA A 33 35.78 -2.14 7.90
CA ALA A 33 36.14 -0.74 8.15
C ALA A 33 36.32 0.10 6.86
N LYS A 34 36.87 -0.49 5.80
CA LYS A 34 37.10 0.18 4.50
C LYS A 34 35.85 0.30 3.62
N LEU A 35 34.78 -0.40 3.96
CA LEU A 35 33.48 -0.39 3.29
C LEU A 35 32.49 0.54 4.01
N ASN A 36 32.55 0.59 5.35
CA ASN A 36 31.66 1.38 6.20
C ASN A 36 31.45 2.84 5.75
N PRO A 37 32.47 3.59 5.28
CA PRO A 37 32.30 4.97 4.83
C PRO A 37 31.34 5.15 3.63
N LYS A 38 31.05 4.08 2.87
CA LYS A 38 30.11 4.12 1.73
C LYS A 38 28.68 3.78 2.10
N LEU A 39 28.45 3.19 3.27
CA LEU A 39 27.13 2.74 3.69
C LEU A 39 26.14 3.88 3.98
N PRO A 40 26.53 5.04 4.56
CA PRO A 40 25.59 6.14 4.78
C PRO A 40 24.97 6.70 3.49
N GLU A 41 25.73 6.72 2.39
CA GLU A 41 25.23 7.17 1.09
C GLU A 41 24.15 6.23 0.55
N LEU A 42 24.37 4.92 0.66
CA LEU A 42 23.39 3.89 0.29
C LEU A 42 22.16 3.91 1.21
N GLU A 43 22.35 4.06 2.52
CA GLU A 43 21.24 4.13 3.48
C GLU A 43 20.32 5.30 3.19
N LYS A 44 20.88 6.50 2.96
CA LYS A 44 20.09 7.68 2.59
C LYS A 44 19.30 7.48 1.29
N ALA A 45 19.91 6.84 0.29
CA ALA A 45 19.21 6.54 -0.97
C ALA A 45 18.03 5.58 -0.74
N ILE A 46 18.25 4.52 0.07
CA ILE A 46 17.21 3.55 0.46
C ILE A 46 16.06 4.22 1.24
N GLU A 47 16.37 5.11 2.19
CA GLU A 47 15.37 5.84 2.97
C GLU A 47 14.49 6.73 2.09
N MET A 48 15.10 7.44 1.14
CA MET A 48 14.36 8.28 0.20
C MET A 48 13.50 7.45 -0.76
N GLU A 49 14.00 6.30 -1.22
CA GLU A 49 13.21 5.35 -2.01
C GLU A 49 12.03 4.79 -1.19
N ASP A 50 12.23 4.40 0.06
CA ASP A 50 11.16 3.90 0.94
C ASP A 50 10.07 4.95 1.14
N LEU A 51 10.47 6.20 1.43
CA LEU A 51 9.55 7.31 1.61
C LEU A 51 8.72 7.59 0.34
N ALA A 52 9.31 7.38 -0.83
CA ALA A 52 8.61 7.53 -2.11
C ALA A 52 7.66 6.36 -2.42
N LEU A 53 8.00 5.13 -2.00
CA LEU A 53 7.17 3.94 -2.19
C LEU A 53 6.03 3.85 -1.16
N ASN A 54 6.29 4.31 0.05
CA ASN A 54 5.39 4.29 1.19
C ASN A 54 5.28 5.71 1.79
N PRO A 55 4.75 6.69 1.04
CA PRO A 55 4.57 8.02 1.59
C PRO A 55 3.63 7.96 2.79
N PRO A 56 3.88 8.73 3.86
CA PRO A 56 2.97 8.79 5.01
C PRO A 56 1.55 9.06 4.51
N VAL A 57 0.66 8.13 4.84
CA VAL A 57 -0.60 7.97 4.14
C VAL A 57 -1.54 9.13 4.48
N ALA A 58 -1.92 9.91 3.47
CA ALA A 58 -2.95 10.96 3.59
C ALA A 58 -4.31 10.45 4.11
N ASN A 59 -4.56 9.13 4.11
CA ASN A 59 -5.78 8.53 4.66
C ASN A 59 -5.84 8.58 6.19
N GLU A 60 -4.72 8.58 6.95
CA GLU A 60 -4.80 8.72 8.43
C GLU A 60 -5.29 10.12 8.85
N LEU A 61 -5.02 11.12 8.02
CA LEU A 61 -5.44 12.51 8.26
C LEU A 61 -6.92 12.73 7.92
N THR A 62 -7.56 11.85 7.13
CA THR A 62 -8.94 12.04 6.67
C THR A 62 -9.97 11.85 7.79
N PRO A 63 -9.93 10.77 8.60
CA PRO A 63 -10.76 10.64 9.80
C PRO A 63 -10.57 11.78 10.79
N GLN A 64 -9.34 12.30 10.91
CA GLN A 64 -9.04 13.42 11.83
C GLN A 64 -9.67 14.74 11.36
N VAL A 65 -9.63 15.06 10.06
CA VAL A 65 -10.37 16.23 9.52
C VAL A 65 -11.85 16.09 9.85
N ILE A 66 -12.44 14.91 9.58
CA ILE A 66 -13.87 14.65 9.82
C ILE A 66 -14.19 14.78 11.31
N ALA A 67 -13.37 14.22 12.20
CA ALA A 67 -13.61 14.32 13.64
C ALA A 67 -13.54 15.78 14.15
N LEU A 68 -12.57 16.56 13.68
CA LEU A 68 -12.44 17.98 14.03
C LEU A 68 -13.61 18.82 13.49
N ASP A 69 -14.07 18.50 12.28
CA ASP A 69 -15.26 19.09 11.65
C ASP A 69 -16.51 18.83 12.49
N GLU A 70 -16.74 17.56 12.86
CA GLU A 70 -17.86 17.19 13.73
C GLU A 70 -17.78 17.84 15.12
N GLU A 71 -16.57 17.99 15.69
CA GLU A 71 -16.39 18.69 16.95
C GLU A 71 -16.71 20.18 16.86
N ARG A 72 -16.40 20.82 15.72
CA ARG A 72 -16.78 22.20 15.41
C ARG A 72 -18.30 22.31 15.28
N ASP A 73 -18.93 21.43 14.52
CA ASP A 73 -20.39 21.37 14.36
C ASP A 73 -21.09 21.21 15.70
N ARG A 74 -20.64 20.26 16.53
CA ARG A 74 -21.17 20.04 17.87
C ARG A 74 -21.03 21.28 18.75
N ALA A 75 -19.92 22.02 18.65
CA ALA A 75 -19.72 23.25 19.41
C ALA A 75 -20.69 24.36 18.96
N TYR A 76 -20.88 24.54 17.65
CA TYR A 76 -21.83 25.51 17.11
C TYR A 76 -23.28 25.15 17.51
N GLN A 77 -23.66 23.89 17.35
CA GLN A 77 -24.98 23.40 17.76
C GLN A 77 -25.23 23.59 19.25
N ALA A 78 -24.24 23.30 20.11
CA ALA A 78 -24.36 23.49 21.55
C ALA A 78 -24.59 24.96 21.92
N LEU A 79 -23.85 25.89 21.32
CA LEU A 79 -24.05 27.33 21.49
C LEU A 79 -25.46 27.75 21.07
N MET A 80 -25.86 27.43 19.84
CA MET A 80 -27.16 27.85 19.32
C MET A 80 -28.33 27.20 20.05
N SER A 81 -28.18 25.97 20.54
CA SER A 81 -29.22 25.30 21.33
C SER A 81 -29.41 25.98 22.69
N ARG A 82 -28.31 26.39 23.34
CA ARG A 82 -28.38 27.14 24.59
C ARG A 82 -28.94 28.55 24.39
N VAL A 83 -28.62 29.22 23.30
CA VAL A 83 -29.21 30.54 22.98
C VAL A 83 -30.72 30.38 22.77
N ARG A 84 -31.13 29.43 21.93
CA ARG A 84 -32.55 29.18 21.62
C ARG A 84 -33.38 28.76 22.83
N SER A 85 -32.78 28.08 23.83
CA SER A 85 -33.53 27.71 25.04
C SER A 85 -34.03 28.91 25.82
N TYR A 86 -33.36 30.07 25.73
CA TYR A 86 -33.81 31.29 26.40
C TYR A 86 -35.10 31.87 25.83
N ALA A 87 -35.56 31.44 24.65
CA ALA A 87 -36.86 31.86 24.11
C ALA A 87 -38.03 31.49 25.03
N PHE A 88 -37.85 30.49 25.90
CA PHE A 88 -38.84 29.98 26.85
C PHE A 88 -38.61 30.48 28.29
N ASP A 89 -37.61 31.33 28.50
CA ASP A 89 -37.32 31.89 29.82
C ASP A 89 -38.43 32.86 30.27
N GLU A 90 -38.66 32.98 31.58
CA GLU A 90 -39.63 33.93 32.14
C GLU A 90 -39.12 35.39 32.07
N ASP A 91 -37.80 35.60 32.13
CA ASP A 91 -37.20 36.92 32.04
C ASP A 91 -37.18 37.45 30.59
N SER A 92 -37.97 38.50 30.35
CA SER A 92 -38.01 39.21 29.07
C SER A 92 -36.66 39.76 28.61
N GLN A 93 -35.77 40.10 29.52
CA GLN A 93 -34.45 40.60 29.17
C GLN A 93 -33.53 39.49 28.65
N LEU A 94 -33.65 38.27 29.17
CA LEU A 94 -32.92 37.10 28.66
C LEU A 94 -33.45 36.69 27.28
N ARG A 95 -34.77 36.70 27.09
CA ARG A 95 -35.40 36.48 25.77
C ARG A 95 -34.87 37.47 24.72
N ASN A 96 -34.87 38.76 25.04
CA ASN A 96 -34.40 39.81 24.12
C ASN A 96 -32.90 39.70 23.81
N ALA A 97 -32.08 39.31 24.81
CA ALA A 97 -30.64 39.09 24.62
C ALA A 97 -30.38 37.90 23.67
N ALA A 98 -31.12 36.80 23.83
CA ALA A 98 -31.01 35.62 22.98
C ALA A 98 -31.46 35.91 21.53
N ALA A 99 -32.60 36.57 21.35
CA ALA A 99 -33.10 36.96 20.03
C ALA A 99 -32.06 37.76 19.24
N ARG A 100 -31.35 38.69 19.91
CA ARG A 100 -30.30 39.49 19.28
C ARG A 100 -29.08 38.68 18.84
N ILE A 101 -28.73 37.63 19.57
CA ILE A 101 -27.67 36.70 19.16
C ILE A 101 -28.14 35.83 17.99
N GLU A 102 -29.40 35.41 17.96
CA GLU A 102 -29.99 34.70 16.83
C GLU A 102 -30.02 35.55 15.55
N ASP A 103 -30.36 36.84 15.65
CA ASP A 103 -30.30 37.78 14.53
C ASP A 103 -28.88 37.88 13.94
N VAL A 104 -27.87 37.93 14.82
CA VAL A 104 -26.46 37.91 14.40
C VAL A 104 -26.13 36.61 13.68
N ALA A 105 -26.54 35.46 14.21
CA ALA A 105 -26.30 34.15 13.61
C ALA A 105 -27.01 34.01 12.25
N ALA A 106 -28.21 34.57 12.08
CA ALA A 106 -28.98 34.50 10.85
C ALA A 106 -28.26 35.12 9.64
N ARG A 107 -27.38 36.10 9.86
CA ARG A 107 -26.56 36.72 8.80
C ARG A 107 -25.59 35.74 8.12
N TYR A 108 -25.24 34.66 8.82
CA TYR A 108 -24.29 33.65 8.35
C TYR A 108 -24.96 32.41 7.76
N GLY A 109 -26.29 32.30 7.84
CA GLY A 109 -27.03 31.16 7.29
C GLY A 109 -26.74 29.85 8.03
N ASN A 110 -26.92 28.71 7.33
CA ASN A 110 -26.70 27.39 7.90
C ASN A 110 -25.23 26.95 7.75
N VAL A 111 -24.39 27.35 8.70
CA VAL A 111 -22.94 27.15 8.66
C VAL A 111 -22.53 25.67 8.56
N ILE A 112 -23.24 24.77 9.26
CA ILE A 112 -22.95 23.32 9.31
C ILE A 112 -23.14 22.63 7.94
N ARG A 113 -23.94 23.21 7.05
CA ARG A 113 -24.17 22.65 5.70
C ARG A 113 -23.24 23.26 4.65
N MET A 114 -22.31 24.11 5.06
CA MET A 114 -21.37 24.73 4.14
C MET A 114 -20.20 23.79 3.85
N ASN A 115 -19.40 24.14 2.84
CA ASN A 115 -18.10 23.51 2.70
C ASN A 115 -17.13 24.07 3.76
N TYR A 116 -16.02 23.37 3.97
CA TYR A 116 -15.06 23.68 5.04
C TYR A 116 -14.55 25.12 5.05
N ASP A 117 -14.18 25.67 3.89
CA ASP A 117 -13.64 27.03 3.81
C ASP A 117 -14.71 28.07 4.15
N LYS A 118 -15.92 27.90 3.60
CA LYS A 118 -17.03 28.82 3.82
C LYS A 118 -17.53 28.73 5.26
N GLU A 119 -17.59 27.54 5.84
CA GLU A 119 -17.96 27.36 7.24
C GLU A 119 -16.93 28.02 8.16
N THR A 120 -15.64 27.77 7.94
CA THR A 120 -14.56 28.36 8.73
C THR A 120 -14.65 29.89 8.72
N ALA A 121 -14.79 30.49 7.53
CA ALA A 121 -14.92 31.94 7.40
C ALA A 121 -16.22 32.48 8.02
N ALA A 122 -17.33 31.75 7.91
CA ALA A 122 -18.60 32.15 8.51
C ALA A 122 -18.53 32.12 10.04
N ILE A 123 -17.92 31.08 10.63
CA ILE A 123 -17.74 30.95 12.07
C ILE A 123 -16.77 32.00 12.61
N GLU A 124 -15.68 32.32 11.90
CA GLU A 124 -14.76 33.39 12.28
C GLU A 124 -15.46 34.74 12.38
N ASN A 125 -16.20 35.13 11.34
CA ASN A 125 -16.94 36.39 11.33
C ASN A 125 -18.04 36.40 12.41
N PHE A 126 -18.74 35.28 12.60
CA PHE A 126 -19.73 35.14 13.67
C PHE A 126 -19.11 35.34 15.06
N LEU A 127 -17.96 34.72 15.34
CA LEU A 127 -17.23 34.90 16.59
C LEU A 127 -16.76 36.34 16.78
N THR A 128 -16.30 37.01 15.72
CA THR A 128 -15.95 38.43 15.75
C THR A 128 -17.15 39.29 16.17
N ASP A 129 -18.33 39.05 15.60
CA ASP A 129 -19.55 39.77 15.98
C ASP A 129 -19.95 39.53 17.43
N LEU A 130 -19.89 38.27 17.90
CA LEU A 130 -20.23 37.93 19.28
C LEU A 130 -19.30 38.61 20.31
N LYS A 131 -18.04 38.84 19.91
CA LYS A 131 -17.03 39.52 20.73
C LYS A 131 -17.08 41.05 20.60
N GLY A 132 -17.84 41.57 19.64
CA GLY A 132 -18.05 43.00 19.46
C GLY A 132 -18.72 43.64 20.68
N GLU A 133 -18.41 44.91 20.92
CA GLU A 133 -18.83 45.65 22.12
C GLU A 133 -20.35 45.62 22.35
N ASN A 134 -21.13 45.57 21.26
CA ASN A 134 -22.59 45.57 21.31
C ASN A 134 -23.21 44.21 21.71
N ILE A 135 -22.52 43.10 21.46
CA ILE A 135 -23.07 41.74 21.65
C ILE A 135 -22.41 41.01 22.81
N ARG A 136 -21.13 41.29 23.08
CA ARG A 136 -20.37 40.67 24.18
C ARG A 136 -21.06 40.77 25.56
N PRO A 137 -21.70 41.89 25.95
CA PRO A 137 -22.44 41.94 27.21
C PRO A 137 -23.63 40.97 27.26
N LEU A 138 -24.27 40.71 26.12
CA LEU A 138 -25.38 39.76 26.00
C LEU A 138 -24.88 38.32 26.15
N VAL A 139 -23.74 37.99 25.53
CA VAL A 139 -23.07 36.68 25.68
C VAL A 139 -22.76 36.39 27.15
N THR A 140 -22.25 37.38 27.88
CA THR A 140 -22.00 37.26 29.32
C THR A 140 -23.30 37.13 30.11
N LYS A 141 -24.33 37.92 29.78
CA LYS A 141 -25.64 37.87 30.45
C LYS A 141 -26.32 36.50 30.31
N LEU A 142 -26.19 35.86 29.15
CA LEU A 142 -26.72 34.51 28.91
C LEU A 142 -25.80 33.39 29.46
N GLY A 143 -24.63 33.73 30.01
CA GLY A 143 -23.70 32.74 30.54
C GLY A 143 -23.15 31.76 29.49
N VAL A 144 -23.11 32.17 28.21
CA VAL A 144 -22.67 31.30 27.09
C VAL A 144 -21.22 31.51 26.66
N THR A 145 -20.45 32.33 27.39
CA THR A 145 -19.04 32.64 27.10
C THR A 145 -18.20 31.38 26.86
N ALA A 146 -18.32 30.36 27.72
CA ALA A 146 -17.58 29.11 27.57
C ALA A 146 -17.93 28.34 26.27
N LEU A 147 -19.15 28.49 25.76
CA LEU A 147 -19.57 27.87 24.50
C LEU A 147 -19.01 28.64 23.29
N VAL A 148 -18.90 29.97 23.39
CA VAL A 148 -18.24 30.81 22.38
C VAL A 148 -16.74 30.47 22.30
N ASP A 149 -16.07 30.38 23.44
CA ASP A 149 -14.64 30.02 23.51
C ASP A 149 -14.38 28.60 22.97
N ARG A 150 -15.30 27.65 23.26
CA ARG A 150 -15.24 26.29 22.70
C ARG A 150 -15.37 26.29 21.17
N LEU A 151 -16.31 27.05 20.62
CA LEU A 151 -16.50 27.16 19.18
C LEU A 151 -15.26 27.76 18.50
N GLU A 152 -14.70 28.83 19.07
CA GLU A 152 -13.47 29.43 18.58
C GLU A 152 -12.29 28.46 18.59
N LYS A 153 -12.08 27.76 19.71
CA LYS A 153 -11.02 26.76 19.83
C LYS A 153 -11.15 25.67 18.76
N ASN A 154 -12.35 25.14 18.57
CA ASN A 154 -12.59 24.05 17.61
C ASN A 154 -12.46 24.52 16.16
N ASN A 155 -12.96 25.71 15.83
CA ASN A 155 -12.79 26.28 14.50
C ASN A 155 -11.32 26.52 14.16
N LYS A 156 -10.54 27.05 15.12
CA LYS A 156 -9.10 27.23 14.95
C LYS A 156 -8.36 25.90 14.80
N ALA A 157 -8.69 24.90 15.61
CA ALA A 157 -8.09 23.58 15.53
C ALA A 157 -8.33 22.93 14.15
N PHE A 158 -9.56 23.06 13.63
CA PHE A 158 -9.89 22.62 12.27
C PHE A 158 -9.04 23.35 11.22
N ALA A 159 -9.03 24.68 11.23
CA ALA A 159 -8.30 25.49 10.24
C ALA A 159 -6.79 25.20 10.25
N ASP A 160 -6.18 25.14 11.43
CA ASP A 160 -4.76 24.84 11.60
C ASP A 160 -4.43 23.41 11.09
N PHE A 161 -5.30 22.43 11.35
CA PHE A 161 -5.13 21.05 10.88
C PHE A 161 -5.32 20.92 9.37
N PHE A 162 -6.33 21.59 8.80
CA PHE A 162 -6.64 21.57 7.37
C PHE A 162 -5.45 22.10 6.54
N LEU A 163 -4.81 23.19 6.99
CA LEU A 163 -3.60 23.72 6.36
C LEU A 163 -2.39 22.80 6.51
N ARG A 164 -2.18 22.20 7.68
CA ARG A 164 -1.11 21.21 7.90
C ARG A 164 -1.26 19.98 6.99
N ARG A 165 -2.50 19.53 6.76
CA ARG A 165 -2.77 18.45 5.81
C ARG A 165 -2.31 18.81 4.40
N LEU A 166 -2.59 20.03 3.94
CA LEU A 166 -2.21 20.48 2.60
C LEU A 166 -0.68 20.49 2.42
N SER A 167 0.08 20.89 3.45
CA SER A 167 1.55 20.90 3.39
C SER A 167 2.19 19.51 3.57
N THR A 168 1.43 18.55 4.09
CA THR A 168 1.88 17.17 4.33
C THR A 168 1.47 16.22 3.21
N ASP A 169 0.61 16.63 2.27
CA ASP A 169 0.28 15.82 1.10
C ASP A 169 1.52 15.64 0.23
N GLN A 170 1.98 14.39 0.09
CA GLN A 170 3.17 14.04 -0.67
C GLN A 170 2.84 13.33 -1.99
N ARG A 171 1.56 13.25 -2.36
CA ARG A 171 1.14 12.69 -3.66
C ARG A 171 1.82 13.44 -4.81
N GLY A 172 2.53 12.71 -5.66
CA GLY A 172 3.23 13.28 -6.82
C GLY A 172 4.54 14.02 -6.51
N LYS A 173 5.00 14.05 -5.26
CA LYS A 173 6.24 14.75 -4.86
C LYS A 173 7.52 14.00 -5.24
N TYR A 174 7.44 12.68 -5.37
CA TYR A 174 8.61 11.83 -5.57
C TYR A 174 8.71 11.30 -7.00
N ASP A 175 9.85 11.57 -7.64
CA ASP A 175 10.26 10.83 -8.84
C ASP A 175 10.90 9.50 -8.42
N VAL A 176 10.06 8.47 -8.30
CA VAL A 176 10.50 7.11 -7.92
C VAL A 176 11.58 6.59 -8.87
N LYS A 177 11.56 6.97 -10.16
CA LYS A 177 12.54 6.50 -11.14
C LYS A 177 13.90 7.14 -10.87
N ALA A 178 13.95 8.44 -10.60
CA ALA A 178 15.19 9.13 -10.23
C ALA A 178 15.76 8.59 -8.91
N LEU A 179 14.90 8.34 -7.92
CA LEU A 179 15.32 7.77 -6.63
C LEU A 179 15.88 6.36 -6.78
N ARG A 180 15.25 5.51 -7.60
CA ARG A 180 15.81 4.18 -7.93
C ARG A 180 17.16 4.26 -8.63
N ALA A 181 17.34 5.20 -9.55
CA ALA A 181 18.62 5.40 -10.22
C ALA A 181 19.72 5.83 -9.24
N GLU A 182 19.38 6.59 -8.21
CA GLU A 182 20.31 6.99 -7.15
C GLU A 182 20.66 5.82 -6.22
N THR A 183 19.68 5.01 -5.83
CA THR A 183 19.92 3.74 -5.11
C THR A 183 20.80 2.80 -5.94
N ASP A 184 20.55 2.66 -7.24
CA ASP A 184 21.37 1.86 -8.16
C ASP A 184 22.83 2.36 -8.17
N ARG A 185 23.04 3.67 -8.30
CA ARG A 185 24.36 4.29 -8.33
C ARG A 185 25.15 4.00 -7.05
N THR A 186 24.52 4.18 -5.90
CA THR A 186 25.16 3.96 -4.58
C THR A 186 25.42 2.49 -4.32
N LEU A 187 24.50 1.61 -4.71
CA LEU A 187 24.66 0.17 -4.58
C LEU A 187 25.80 -0.36 -5.46
N VAL A 188 25.91 0.09 -6.71
CA VAL A 188 27.05 -0.23 -7.59
C VAL A 188 28.37 0.26 -6.98
N ALA A 189 28.39 1.44 -6.35
CA ALA A 189 29.59 1.95 -5.69
C ALA A 189 30.02 1.07 -4.51
N VAL A 190 29.07 0.57 -3.70
CA VAL A 190 29.33 -0.36 -2.60
C VAL A 190 29.88 -1.68 -3.12
N VAL A 191 29.24 -2.28 -4.14
CA VAL A 191 29.71 -3.55 -4.73
C VAL A 191 31.10 -3.42 -5.34
N ARG A 192 31.37 -2.32 -6.08
CA ARG A 192 32.72 -2.04 -6.60
C ARG A 192 33.75 -1.90 -5.49
N ARG A 193 33.39 -1.28 -4.37
CA ARG A 193 34.27 -1.14 -3.21
C ARG A 193 34.57 -2.49 -2.57
N MET A 194 33.60 -3.41 -2.53
CA MET A 194 33.82 -4.79 -2.06
C MET A 194 34.88 -5.50 -2.91
N ASP A 195 34.76 -5.44 -4.24
CA ASP A 195 35.74 -6.02 -5.16
C ASP A 195 37.13 -5.40 -5.00
N SER A 196 37.22 -4.06 -4.90
CA SER A 196 38.50 -3.39 -4.69
C SER A 196 39.17 -3.78 -3.37
N ILE A 197 38.38 -4.05 -2.32
CA ILE A 197 38.94 -4.52 -1.04
C ILE A 197 39.47 -5.94 -1.18
N ASP A 198 38.73 -6.87 -1.80
CA ASP A 198 39.23 -8.26 -1.97
C ASP A 198 40.44 -8.34 -2.91
N ASP A 199 40.54 -7.46 -3.91
CA ASP A 199 41.69 -7.39 -4.83
C ASP A 199 42.95 -6.87 -4.12
N MET A 200 42.83 -5.77 -3.37
CA MET A 200 43.99 -5.14 -2.70
C MET A 200 44.38 -5.84 -1.39
N GLU A 201 43.40 -6.29 -0.61
CA GLU A 201 43.57 -6.84 0.74
C GLU A 201 42.60 -8.00 0.98
N PRO A 202 42.83 -9.15 0.34
CA PRO A 202 41.96 -10.30 0.47
C PRO A 202 41.90 -10.79 1.91
N SER A 203 40.68 -10.99 2.42
CA SER A 203 40.42 -11.53 3.75
C SER A 203 39.25 -12.52 3.75
N PRO A 204 39.15 -13.43 4.74
CA PRO A 204 38.00 -14.32 4.87
C PRO A 204 36.66 -13.56 4.97
N GLU A 205 36.65 -12.41 5.64
CA GLU A 205 35.45 -11.59 5.87
C GLU A 205 34.92 -10.98 4.57
N ILE A 206 35.80 -10.35 3.76
CA ILE A 206 35.36 -9.76 2.49
C ILE A 206 34.91 -10.84 1.49
N ARG A 207 35.58 -12.00 1.48
CA ARG A 207 35.18 -13.13 0.63
C ARG A 207 33.83 -13.71 1.02
N ALA A 208 33.58 -13.87 2.33
CA ALA A 208 32.28 -14.31 2.83
C ALA A 208 31.17 -13.32 2.46
N LEU A 209 31.43 -12.01 2.56
CA LEU A 209 30.49 -10.98 2.14
C LEU A 209 30.18 -11.05 0.63
N ILE A 210 31.21 -11.18 -0.22
CA ILE A 210 31.05 -11.33 -1.67
C ILE A 210 30.25 -12.59 -2.00
N GLU A 211 30.49 -13.70 -1.30
CA GLU A 211 29.74 -14.94 -1.50
C GLU A 211 28.26 -14.78 -1.14
N LEU A 212 27.95 -14.15 0.00
CA LEU A 212 26.57 -13.86 0.40
C LEU A 212 25.86 -12.93 -0.59
N TYR A 213 26.56 -11.91 -1.09
CA TYR A 213 26.06 -11.04 -2.15
C TYR A 213 25.76 -11.83 -3.44
N ASN A 214 26.68 -12.70 -3.88
CA ASN A 214 26.49 -13.52 -5.09
C ASN A 214 25.32 -14.49 -4.94
N ARG A 215 25.12 -15.10 -3.76
CA ARG A 215 23.93 -15.92 -3.47
C ARG A 215 22.64 -15.10 -3.57
N LEU A 216 22.63 -13.86 -3.07
CA LEU A 216 21.48 -12.96 -3.20
C LEU A 216 21.20 -12.61 -4.68
N VAL A 217 22.23 -12.34 -5.48
CA VAL A 217 22.11 -12.12 -6.93
C VAL A 217 21.53 -13.33 -7.64
N ALA A 218 22.05 -14.54 -7.35
CA ALA A 218 21.57 -15.78 -7.93
C ALA A 218 20.08 -16.01 -7.63
N ASN A 219 19.65 -15.74 -6.40
CA ASN A 219 18.24 -15.80 -6.01
C ASN A 219 17.37 -14.85 -6.86
N ARG A 220 17.79 -13.59 -7.04
CA ARG A 220 17.06 -12.63 -7.88
C ARG A 220 17.04 -13.00 -9.34
N ARG A 221 18.13 -13.53 -9.90
CA ARG A 221 18.14 -14.05 -11.28
C ARG A 221 17.15 -15.19 -11.46
N ALA A 222 17.09 -16.14 -10.52
CA ALA A 222 16.15 -17.25 -10.57
C ALA A 222 14.69 -16.74 -10.51
N LEU A 223 14.40 -15.75 -9.67
CA LEU A 223 13.09 -15.10 -9.60
C LEU A 223 12.70 -14.44 -10.94
N LEU A 224 13.60 -13.65 -11.52
CA LEU A 224 13.35 -12.98 -12.80
C LEU A 224 13.22 -13.97 -13.95
N ALA A 225 14.00 -15.05 -13.98
CA ALA A 225 13.87 -16.11 -14.97
C ALA A 225 12.51 -16.82 -14.88
N ARG A 226 12.03 -17.11 -13.65
CA ARG A 226 10.69 -17.65 -13.43
C ARG A 226 9.61 -16.67 -13.91
N ARG A 227 9.75 -15.38 -13.62
CA ARG A 227 8.81 -14.35 -14.10
C ARG A 227 8.80 -14.25 -15.62
N ALA A 228 9.96 -14.28 -16.27
CA ALA A 228 10.05 -14.29 -17.73
C ALA A 228 9.44 -15.56 -18.34
N SER A 229 9.45 -16.67 -17.60
CA SER A 229 8.98 -17.98 -18.09
C SER A 229 7.50 -18.23 -17.81
N TYR A 230 6.93 -17.63 -16.76
CA TYR A 230 5.56 -17.93 -16.28
C TYR A 230 4.73 -16.69 -15.97
N GLY A 231 5.28 -15.49 -16.20
CA GLY A 231 4.53 -14.25 -16.08
C GLY A 231 3.42 -14.16 -17.11
N GLU A 232 2.42 -13.32 -16.82
CA GLU A 232 1.21 -13.13 -17.62
C GLU A 232 1.54 -12.87 -19.10
N ALA A 233 2.42 -11.92 -19.40
CA ALA A 233 2.87 -11.65 -20.78
C ALA A 233 3.50 -12.86 -21.48
N ALA A 234 4.23 -13.72 -20.78
CA ALA A 234 4.80 -14.94 -21.35
C ALA A 234 3.75 -16.04 -21.55
N VAL A 235 2.72 -16.08 -20.69
CA VAL A 235 1.57 -16.96 -20.86
C VAL A 235 0.72 -16.50 -22.05
N GLU A 236 0.44 -15.20 -22.16
CA GLU A 236 -0.27 -14.60 -23.29
C GLU A 236 0.47 -14.80 -24.60
N LYS A 237 1.78 -14.53 -24.65
CA LYS A 237 2.58 -14.77 -25.85
C LYS A 237 2.49 -16.22 -26.31
N ARG A 238 2.61 -17.18 -25.38
CA ARG A 238 2.45 -18.62 -25.71
C ARG A 238 1.04 -18.96 -26.15
N ARG A 239 0.01 -18.35 -25.55
CA ARG A 239 -1.38 -18.53 -25.98
C ARG A 239 -1.59 -18.01 -27.39
N ALA A 240 -1.05 -16.85 -27.73
CA ALA A 240 -1.11 -16.26 -29.07
C ALA A 240 -0.37 -17.10 -30.11
N GLU A 241 0.85 -17.56 -29.80
CA GLU A 241 1.61 -18.48 -30.66
C GLU A 241 0.85 -19.79 -30.92
N ILE A 242 0.19 -20.33 -29.90
CA ILE A 242 -0.67 -21.51 -30.04
C ILE A 242 -1.90 -21.20 -30.88
N ALA A 243 -2.56 -20.06 -30.67
CA ALA A 243 -3.74 -19.65 -31.43
C ALA A 243 -3.42 -19.52 -32.94
N GLU A 244 -2.30 -18.87 -33.27
CA GLU A 244 -1.84 -18.73 -34.66
C GLU A 244 -1.49 -20.08 -35.30
N MET A 245 -0.83 -20.98 -34.55
CA MET A 245 -0.56 -22.34 -35.02
C MET A 245 -1.84 -23.16 -35.25
N LEU A 246 -2.86 -22.99 -34.40
CA LEU A 246 -4.14 -23.69 -34.52
C LEU A 246 -5.05 -23.11 -35.61
N ARG A 247 -4.90 -21.83 -35.96
CA ARG A 247 -5.73 -21.11 -36.93
C ARG A 247 -5.98 -21.87 -38.25
N PRO A 248 -4.96 -22.38 -38.98
CA PRO A 248 -5.20 -23.15 -40.20
C PRO A 248 -5.88 -24.50 -39.96
N LEU A 249 -5.69 -25.11 -38.79
CA LEU A 249 -6.33 -26.38 -38.43
C LEU A 249 -7.80 -26.20 -38.05
N LEU A 250 -8.12 -25.11 -37.35
CA LEU A 250 -9.49 -24.74 -36.98
C LEU A 250 -10.34 -24.43 -38.22
N ALA A 251 -9.77 -23.78 -39.24
CA ALA A 251 -10.45 -23.50 -40.49
C ALA A 251 -10.87 -24.77 -41.28
N ARG A 252 -10.27 -25.93 -40.97
CA ARG A 252 -10.64 -27.22 -41.58
C ARG A 252 -11.82 -27.89 -40.85
N ILE A 253 -12.18 -27.42 -39.66
CA ILE A 253 -13.34 -27.92 -38.92
C ILE A 253 -14.58 -27.25 -39.49
N VAL A 254 -15.45 -28.04 -40.12
CA VAL A 254 -16.71 -27.55 -40.69
C VAL A 254 -17.86 -28.07 -39.83
N GLU A 255 -18.46 -27.19 -39.04
CA GLU A 255 -19.75 -27.43 -38.37
C GLU A 255 -20.75 -26.35 -38.83
N GLU A 256 -21.94 -26.77 -39.25
CA GLU A 256 -22.97 -25.84 -39.72
C GLU A 256 -23.30 -24.80 -38.64
N LYS A 257 -23.22 -23.52 -39.01
CA LYS A 257 -23.56 -22.36 -38.16
C LYS A 257 -22.74 -22.22 -36.87
N LYS A 258 -21.57 -22.85 -36.78
CA LYS A 258 -20.65 -22.71 -35.64
C LYS A 258 -19.26 -22.30 -36.08
N THR A 259 -18.64 -21.38 -35.34
CA THR A 259 -17.24 -20.96 -35.56
C THR A 259 -16.35 -21.55 -34.46
N ALA A 260 -15.29 -22.25 -34.84
CA ALA A 260 -14.33 -22.85 -33.91
C ALA A 260 -13.20 -21.87 -33.57
N VAL A 261 -13.00 -21.60 -32.28
CA VAL A 261 -11.97 -20.67 -31.77
C VAL A 261 -11.19 -21.34 -30.63
N PHE A 262 -9.89 -21.05 -30.53
CA PHE A 262 -9.09 -21.55 -29.42
C PHE A 262 -9.41 -20.81 -28.12
N ALA A 263 -9.85 -21.54 -27.09
CA ALA A 263 -10.29 -21.01 -25.81
C ALA A 263 -9.15 -20.55 -24.87
N GLY A 264 -7.89 -20.61 -25.32
CA GLY A 264 -6.72 -20.21 -24.52
C GLY A 264 -6.28 -21.22 -23.46
N ARG A 265 -6.90 -22.41 -23.39
CA ARG A 265 -6.56 -23.47 -22.43
C ARG A 265 -5.93 -24.68 -23.13
N THR A 266 -4.86 -25.20 -22.53
CA THR A 266 -4.18 -26.41 -23.00
C THR A 266 -3.93 -27.37 -21.85
N LEU A 267 -3.94 -28.67 -22.13
CA LEU A 267 -3.71 -29.72 -21.14
C LEU A 267 -2.70 -30.75 -21.65
N GLY A 268 -1.77 -31.19 -20.81
CA GLY A 268 -0.67 -32.08 -21.21
C GLY A 268 0.53 -31.33 -21.84
N THR A 269 1.54 -32.09 -22.27
CA THR A 269 2.81 -31.56 -22.77
C THR A 269 3.29 -32.28 -24.03
N GLY A 270 4.11 -31.60 -24.84
CA GLY A 270 4.68 -32.16 -26.07
C GLY A 270 3.62 -32.65 -27.05
N LYS A 271 3.82 -33.85 -27.60
CA LYS A 271 2.90 -34.50 -28.56
C LYS A 271 1.55 -34.89 -27.97
N ASN A 272 1.42 -34.92 -26.64
CA ASN A 272 0.19 -35.27 -25.93
C ASN A 272 -0.53 -34.01 -25.40
N ARG A 273 -0.33 -32.86 -26.07
CA ARG A 273 -1.01 -31.62 -25.72
C ARG A 273 -2.42 -31.60 -26.34
N HIS A 274 -3.38 -31.27 -25.50
CA HIS A 274 -4.78 -31.09 -25.82
C HIS A 274 -5.10 -29.60 -25.76
N TYR A 275 -5.96 -29.14 -26.64
CA TYR A 275 -6.35 -27.75 -26.83
C TYR A 275 -7.86 -27.66 -26.65
N LEU A 276 -8.30 -26.72 -25.83
CA LEU A 276 -9.72 -26.45 -25.65
C LEU A 276 -10.18 -25.54 -26.80
N ILE A 277 -11.15 -26.00 -27.57
CA ILE A 277 -11.74 -25.29 -28.68
C ILE A 277 -13.18 -24.96 -28.31
N THR A 278 -13.53 -23.68 -28.38
CA THR A 278 -14.89 -23.18 -28.18
C THR A 278 -15.56 -23.07 -29.54
N PHE A 279 -16.73 -23.68 -29.68
CA PHE A 279 -17.59 -23.55 -30.84
C PHE A 279 -18.66 -22.52 -30.52
N VAL A 280 -18.67 -21.42 -31.27
CA VAL A 280 -19.62 -20.32 -31.08
C VAL A 280 -20.69 -20.40 -32.16
N ALA A 281 -21.94 -20.63 -31.76
CA ALA A 281 -23.08 -20.65 -32.67
C ALA A 281 -23.57 -19.24 -33.02
N GLU A 282 -24.34 -19.09 -34.11
CA GLU A 282 -24.90 -17.80 -34.55
C GLU A 282 -25.78 -17.11 -33.49
N ASN A 283 -26.42 -17.87 -32.62
CA ASN A 283 -27.24 -17.37 -31.52
C ASN A 283 -26.41 -16.94 -30.28
N GLY A 284 -25.09 -17.11 -30.32
CA GLY A 284 -24.17 -16.80 -29.22
C GLY A 284 -23.93 -17.95 -28.24
N ASP A 285 -24.50 -19.13 -28.46
CA ASP A 285 -24.22 -20.28 -27.60
C ASP A 285 -22.79 -20.77 -27.80
N GLU A 286 -22.08 -20.99 -26.69
CA GLU A 286 -20.70 -21.46 -26.67
C GLU A 286 -20.62 -22.91 -26.19
N GLU A 287 -19.86 -23.74 -26.92
CA GLU A 287 -19.64 -25.13 -26.57
C GLU A 287 -18.14 -25.46 -26.56
N ASP A 288 -17.64 -25.90 -25.41
CA ASP A 288 -16.23 -26.20 -25.20
C ASP A 288 -15.92 -27.68 -25.44
N ARG A 289 -14.95 -27.97 -26.29
CA ARG A 289 -14.53 -29.33 -26.63
C ARG A 289 -13.01 -29.46 -26.70
N TRP A 290 -12.47 -30.57 -26.22
CA TRP A 290 -11.03 -30.84 -26.26
C TRP A 290 -10.61 -31.50 -27.56
N TYR A 291 -9.50 -31.05 -28.12
CA TYR A 291 -8.91 -31.62 -29.33
C TYR A 291 -7.41 -31.85 -29.15
N ARG A 292 -6.86 -32.82 -29.86
CA ARG A 292 -5.40 -33.03 -30.00
C ARG A 292 -5.00 -32.94 -31.47
N ILE A 293 -3.77 -32.51 -31.72
CA ILE A 293 -3.21 -32.51 -33.07
C ILE A 293 -2.75 -33.94 -33.40
N ASN A 294 -3.22 -34.47 -34.54
CA ASN A 294 -2.75 -35.73 -35.10
C ASN A 294 -2.45 -35.53 -36.59
N GLY A 295 -1.17 -35.50 -36.96
CA GLY A 295 -0.74 -35.08 -38.29
C GLY A 295 -1.12 -33.63 -38.56
N GLU A 296 -1.85 -33.38 -39.65
CA GLU A 296 -2.35 -32.03 -40.01
C GLU A 296 -3.83 -31.80 -39.64
N GLN A 297 -4.36 -32.53 -38.67
CA GLN A 297 -5.77 -32.44 -38.27
C GLN A 297 -5.93 -32.32 -36.76
N LEU A 298 -7.03 -31.67 -36.35
CA LEU A 298 -7.51 -31.66 -34.98
C LEU A 298 -8.49 -32.81 -34.79
N VAL A 299 -8.20 -33.69 -33.83
CA VAL A 299 -9.03 -34.84 -33.49
C VAL A 299 -9.66 -34.61 -32.14
N TYR A 300 -10.98 -34.73 -32.05
CA TYR A 300 -11.73 -34.60 -30.80
C TYR A 300 -11.26 -35.63 -29.77
N VAL A 301 -11.18 -35.21 -28.51
CA VAL A 301 -10.81 -36.06 -27.38
C VAL A 301 -11.90 -35.95 -26.31
N PRO A 302 -12.61 -37.05 -26.03
CA PRO A 302 -13.55 -37.13 -24.93
C PRO A 302 -12.91 -36.79 -23.57
N GLU A 303 -13.69 -36.23 -22.64
CA GLU A 303 -13.15 -35.79 -21.34
C GLU A 303 -12.56 -36.92 -20.49
N ASP A 304 -13.08 -38.14 -20.62
CA ASP A 304 -12.62 -39.34 -19.92
C ASP A 304 -11.24 -39.83 -20.40
N GLU A 305 -10.85 -39.48 -21.64
CA GLU A 305 -9.53 -39.77 -22.22
C GLU A 305 -8.49 -38.69 -21.91
N LEU A 306 -8.88 -37.57 -21.28
CA LEU A 306 -7.96 -36.49 -20.95
C LEU A 306 -6.93 -36.91 -19.89
N PRO A 307 -5.70 -36.35 -19.96
CA PRO A 307 -4.71 -36.55 -18.92
C PRO A 307 -5.25 -36.17 -17.53
N LYS A 308 -5.42 -37.17 -16.67
CA LYS A 308 -5.83 -36.92 -15.27
C LYS A 308 -4.78 -36.05 -14.59
N PRO A 309 -5.18 -35.06 -13.76
CA PRO A 309 -4.23 -34.24 -13.02
C PRO A 309 -3.34 -35.17 -12.20
N LYS A 310 -2.03 -35.06 -12.38
CA LYS A 310 -1.07 -35.76 -11.50
C LYS A 310 -1.37 -35.29 -10.08
N LYS A 311 -1.94 -36.16 -9.23
CA LYS A 311 -1.91 -35.96 -7.78
C LYS A 311 -0.45 -35.68 -7.45
N LYS A 312 -0.13 -34.47 -6.96
CA LYS A 312 1.18 -34.21 -6.38
C LYS A 312 1.40 -35.31 -5.35
N LYS A 313 2.37 -36.21 -5.57
CA LYS A 313 2.92 -36.98 -4.46
C LYS A 313 3.34 -35.93 -3.44
N LYS A 314 2.75 -35.94 -2.23
CA LYS A 314 3.36 -35.26 -1.10
C LYS A 314 4.83 -35.69 -1.11
N PRO A 315 5.81 -34.76 -1.11
CA PRO A 315 7.18 -35.18 -0.92
C PRO A 315 7.21 -36.00 0.38
N ALA A 316 7.85 -37.17 0.32
CA ALA A 316 8.07 -37.98 1.49
C ALA A 316 8.76 -37.10 2.54
N SER A 317 8.19 -37.09 3.75
CA SER A 317 8.84 -36.52 4.92
C SER A 317 10.11 -37.33 5.20
N SER A 318 11.21 -36.99 4.56
CA SER A 318 12.54 -37.31 5.08
C SER A 318 12.83 -36.29 6.18
N THR A 319 12.65 -36.74 7.41
CA THR A 319 13.27 -36.15 8.60
C THR A 319 14.77 -36.10 8.39
N ASP A 320 15.29 -34.93 8.07
CA ASP A 320 16.62 -34.51 8.48
C ASP A 320 16.49 -33.08 8.99
N THR A 321 16.54 -32.97 10.30
CA THR A 321 16.47 -31.74 11.08
C THR A 321 17.80 -30.98 10.93
N PRO A 322 17.84 -29.74 10.43
CA PRO A 322 18.96 -28.86 10.69
C PRO A 322 18.77 -28.28 12.09
N SER A 323 19.74 -28.57 12.95
CA SER A 323 19.83 -28.14 14.34
C SER A 323 19.58 -26.64 14.51
N GLU A 324 18.86 -26.38 15.59
CA GLU A 324 18.72 -25.17 16.41
C GLU A 324 19.70 -24.01 16.12
N PRO A 325 19.23 -22.75 16.01
CA PRO A 325 20.11 -21.59 15.95
C PRO A 325 20.84 -21.38 17.29
N PRO A 326 22.12 -20.95 17.28
CA PRO A 326 22.90 -20.80 18.50
C PRO A 326 22.37 -19.64 19.35
N VAL A 327 22.00 -19.98 20.58
CA VAL A 327 21.69 -19.06 21.68
C VAL A 327 22.99 -18.38 22.14
N LEU A 328 23.02 -17.05 22.12
CA LEU A 328 24.06 -16.26 22.79
C LEU A 328 23.72 -16.12 24.28
N PRO A 329 24.70 -16.19 25.19
CA PRO A 329 24.47 -16.13 26.64
C PRO A 329 24.30 -14.69 27.12
N ASP A 330 23.37 -14.46 28.04
CA ASP A 330 23.28 -13.22 28.82
C ASP A 330 23.36 -13.57 30.32
N PRO A 331 24.32 -13.02 31.09
CA PRO A 331 24.36 -13.20 32.53
C PRO A 331 23.94 -11.91 33.26
N SER A 332 22.82 -11.98 33.98
CA SER A 332 22.82 -11.96 35.46
C SER A 332 21.55 -11.33 36.04
N GLN A 333 21.17 -11.92 37.18
CA GLN A 333 19.94 -11.72 37.96
C GLN A 333 19.84 -10.37 38.66
N GLY A 334 18.59 -9.97 38.92
CA GLY A 334 18.26 -9.24 40.16
C GLY A 334 16.84 -8.65 40.20
N GLY A 335 15.96 -9.26 41.01
CA GLY A 335 14.95 -8.48 41.74
C GLY A 335 13.47 -8.61 41.36
N SER A 336 12.78 -9.52 42.07
CA SER A 336 11.50 -9.38 42.81
C SER A 336 10.34 -8.49 42.29
N SER A 337 9.13 -9.04 42.52
CA SER A 337 7.88 -8.38 42.95
C SER A 337 6.75 -8.12 41.93
N SER A 338 5.72 -8.97 42.03
CA SER A 338 4.29 -8.68 42.32
C SER A 338 3.35 -8.01 41.31
N GLY A 339 2.15 -8.60 41.20
CA GLY A 339 0.87 -8.00 40.77
C GLY A 339 0.71 -7.86 39.26
N GLY A 340 -0.36 -8.30 38.59
CA GLY A 340 -1.74 -8.55 38.98
C GLY A 340 -2.64 -7.95 37.88
N GLY A 341 -3.71 -8.64 37.49
CA GLY A 341 -4.91 -8.02 36.91
C GLY A 341 -5.07 -7.99 35.38
N GLU A 342 -6.06 -8.78 34.95
CA GLU A 342 -7.09 -8.49 33.94
C GLU A 342 -6.75 -8.28 32.45
N GLN A 343 -7.45 -9.07 31.60
CA GLN A 343 -8.21 -8.52 30.47
C GLN A 343 -9.28 -9.50 29.98
N GLY A 344 -10.55 -9.12 30.19
CA GLY A 344 -11.69 -9.61 29.43
C GLY A 344 -11.88 -8.73 28.18
N SER A 345 -12.20 -9.36 27.05
CA SER A 345 -12.38 -8.73 25.74
C SER A 345 -13.79 -9.01 25.19
N THR A 346 -14.53 -7.93 24.95
CA THR A 346 -15.76 -7.77 24.16
C THR A 346 -15.78 -6.28 23.77
N GLY A 347 -16.05 -5.78 22.56
CA GLY A 347 -16.63 -6.25 21.31
C GLY A 347 -17.26 -5.01 20.62
N GLY A 348 -17.38 -5.03 19.29
CA GLY A 348 -18.15 -4.05 18.48
C GLY A 348 -17.35 -2.80 18.02
N GLY A 349 -17.48 -2.27 16.81
CA GLY A 349 -18.49 -2.43 15.78
C GLY A 349 -19.03 -1.06 15.36
N LEU A 350 -18.49 -0.52 14.26
CA LEU A 350 -18.92 0.57 13.35
C LEU A 350 -17.75 1.48 12.98
#